data_AF-A0A4U8SGT5-F1
#
_entry.id   AF-A0A4U8SGT5-F1
#
_cell.length_a   1.000
_cell.length_b   1.000
_cell.length_c   1.000
_cell.angle_alpha   90.00
_cell.angle_beta   90.00
_cell.angle_gamma   90.00
#
_symmetry.space_group_name_H-M   'P 1'
#
loop_
_entity.id
_entity.type
_entity.pdbx_description
1 polymer ?
#
loop_
_entity_poly.entity_id
_entity_poly.type
_entity_poly.pdbx_seq_one_letter_code
_entity_poly.pdbx_strand_id
1 'polypeptide(L)'
;YEITESGIAKGIQNAIPFLQSNVKEFESWKARAVGDKLVGFILSPKYANIFKESISIGRVQTPVLAYIVKRQKEIEAHNALPLKERLDFKIKAFSKKDDIEFSLINNNLYNDKNEALELIEKLPKVAKCYSVETKESKSSPKAPLRTSQLQEVASKSLGISTSKVMECAQVLFEKGLITYHRTDSNAISKEFLDELHGHLENEEWYQRREYKAGEQSQAEAHEAIRITHYHPYEQIESLIQETNIKQELQENCKSLYTLIYQNTILSQAKDCVNEITTYAFSINAMLFHFKNSKTKYKGFKGVFESNLDERESEKENKEVESLNLEFKKDEEIQILNFETQEVKKNAPSSYKESNFIMLLEKNKIGRPSTYATYLPILLERGYITLEKKGKEHIIVPTQKGIKLVEMLKEKESWITLSEFTAEMENVLDLITKGELGYLDFIKPLHQKMGFAKINSSKPPSQNQIEYLEKLAKEQEVEIPKEAYEDFQVCTNLITKLKKDSKPTPPSEKQIKFVESLAEKHKLELPKGYKEDYKICSEFISKNAKK
;
A
#
# COMPACT_ATOMS: atom_id res chain seq x y z
N TYR A 1 6.42 13.57 20.16
CA TYR A 1 5.40 12.73 19.48
C TYR A 1 3.97 13.15 19.86
N GLU A 2 3.79 14.23 20.61
CA GLU A 2 2.50 14.84 20.95
C GLU A 2 2.71 16.36 21.07
N ILE A 3 1.65 17.16 20.92
CA ILE A 3 1.68 18.62 20.99
C ILE A 3 0.95 19.04 22.28
N THR A 4 1.60 18.77 23.41
CA THR A 4 1.18 19.15 24.76
C THR A 4 2.21 20.13 25.34
N GLU A 5 1.83 20.93 26.35
CA GLU A 5 2.79 21.85 26.99
C GLU A 5 4.01 21.10 27.53
N SER A 6 3.78 20.00 28.25
CA SER A 6 4.83 19.13 28.78
C SER A 6 5.66 18.47 27.66
N GLY A 7 5.01 17.98 26.60
CA GLY A 7 5.68 17.36 25.46
C GLY A 7 6.58 18.33 24.70
N ILE A 8 6.14 19.56 24.48
CA ILE A 8 6.93 20.62 23.84
C ILE A 8 8.10 21.03 24.73
N ALA A 9 7.86 21.28 26.03
CA ALA A 9 8.91 21.66 26.96
C ALA A 9 10.01 20.60 27.04
N LYS A 10 9.64 19.32 27.18
CA LYS A 10 10.56 18.18 27.16
C LYS A 10 11.28 18.07 25.82
N GLY A 11 10.61 18.32 24.70
CA GLY A 11 11.22 18.32 23.36
C GLY A 11 12.28 19.40 23.18
N ILE A 12 12.01 20.64 23.63
CA ILE A 12 12.96 21.75 23.56
C ILE A 12 14.15 21.51 24.48
N GLN A 13 13.90 21.07 25.72
CA GLN A 13 14.96 20.81 26.71
C GLN A 13 15.94 19.73 26.23
N ASN A 14 15.44 18.71 25.53
CA ASN A 14 16.25 17.59 25.03
C ASN A 14 16.65 17.76 23.56
N ALA A 15 16.53 18.96 22.99
CA ALA A 15 16.87 19.19 21.59
C ALA A 15 18.37 19.02 21.35
N ILE A 16 18.73 18.30 20.27
CA ILE A 16 20.10 18.00 19.90
C ILE A 16 20.38 18.64 18.52
N PRO A 17 21.57 19.20 18.26
CA PRO A 17 21.92 19.69 16.93
C PRO A 17 21.75 18.61 15.85
N PHE A 18 21.24 19.00 14.68
CA PHE A 18 21.00 18.08 13.56
C PHE A 18 22.24 17.24 13.20
N LEU A 19 23.41 17.88 13.18
CA LEU A 19 24.69 17.23 12.86
C LEU A 19 25.09 16.12 13.84
N GLN A 20 24.48 16.08 15.03
CA GLN A 20 24.74 15.11 16.09
C GLN A 20 23.61 14.10 16.28
N SER A 21 22.54 14.19 15.48
CA SER A 21 21.34 13.35 15.61
C SER A 21 20.92 12.79 14.25
N ASN A 22 20.34 13.63 13.37
CA ASN A 22 19.52 13.18 12.24
C ASN A 22 20.26 12.96 10.90
N VAL A 23 21.59 13.02 10.88
CA VAL A 23 22.38 12.89 9.63
C VAL A 23 22.13 11.56 8.94
N LYS A 24 22.00 10.47 9.71
CA LYS A 24 21.80 9.12 9.17
C LYS A 24 20.41 8.93 8.56
N GLU A 25 19.38 9.47 9.21
CA GLU A 25 18.01 9.54 8.74
C GLU A 25 17.91 10.36 7.45
N PHE A 26 18.65 11.48 7.37
CA PHE A 26 18.76 12.27 6.16
C PHE A 26 19.43 11.50 5.01
N GLU A 27 20.52 10.79 5.27
CA GLU A 27 21.18 9.97 4.25
C GLU A 27 20.28 8.84 3.74
N SER A 28 19.52 8.20 4.63
CA SER A 28 18.51 7.19 4.29
C SER A 28 17.37 7.80 3.45
N TRP A 29 16.84 8.95 3.87
CA TRP A 29 15.84 9.69 3.10
C TRP A 29 16.35 10.07 1.70
N LYS A 30 17.60 10.57 1.60
CA LYS A 30 18.24 10.95 0.35
C LYS A 30 18.41 9.74 -0.58
N ALA A 31 18.86 8.60 -0.05
CA ALA A 31 18.98 7.35 -0.80
C ALA A 31 17.63 6.93 -1.39
N ARG A 32 16.57 6.92 -0.58
CA ARG A 32 15.20 6.63 -1.03
C ARG A 32 14.76 7.60 -2.13
N ALA A 33 14.87 8.90 -1.89
CA ALA A 33 14.41 9.94 -2.81
C ALA A 33 15.12 9.88 -4.17
N VAL A 34 16.43 9.60 -4.19
CA VAL A 34 17.18 9.47 -5.45
C VAL A 34 16.89 8.13 -6.13
N GLY A 35 16.84 7.02 -5.39
CA GLY A 35 16.55 5.71 -5.97
C GLY A 35 15.16 5.61 -6.59
N ASP A 36 14.15 6.20 -5.95
CA ASP A 36 12.79 6.22 -6.51
C ASP A 36 12.73 7.05 -7.80
N LYS A 37 13.47 8.18 -7.89
CA LYS A 37 13.62 8.95 -9.13
C LYS A 37 14.34 8.16 -10.21
N LEU A 38 15.38 7.41 -9.85
CA LEU A 38 16.17 6.60 -10.78
C LEU A 38 15.30 5.53 -11.46
N VAL A 39 14.49 4.80 -10.68
CA VAL A 39 13.52 3.83 -11.20
C VAL A 39 12.51 4.51 -12.12
N GLY A 40 11.94 5.62 -11.67
CA GLY A 40 10.96 6.38 -12.44
C GLY A 40 11.50 6.83 -13.80
N PHE A 41 12.69 7.46 -13.82
CA PHE A 41 13.28 8.03 -15.03
C PHE A 41 13.85 7.00 -16.00
N ILE A 42 14.27 5.82 -15.52
CA ILE A 42 14.81 4.77 -16.40
C ILE A 42 13.70 3.87 -16.94
N LEU A 43 12.84 3.32 -16.07
CA LEU A 43 11.86 2.32 -16.48
C LEU A 43 10.62 2.96 -17.12
N SER A 44 10.10 4.06 -16.59
CA SER A 44 8.84 4.62 -17.10
C SER A 44 8.90 4.98 -18.59
N PRO A 45 9.93 5.69 -19.10
CA PRO A 45 10.03 6.00 -20.53
C PRO A 45 10.22 4.76 -21.42
N LYS A 46 10.99 3.77 -20.94
CA LYS A 46 11.22 2.49 -21.64
C LYS A 46 9.90 1.80 -21.98
N TYR A 47 8.95 1.83 -21.06
CA TYR A 47 7.65 1.16 -21.19
C TYR A 47 6.53 2.04 -21.75
N ALA A 48 6.58 3.36 -21.53
CA ALA A 48 5.66 4.31 -22.17
C ALA A 48 5.72 4.22 -23.70
N ASN A 49 6.92 4.06 -24.27
CA ASN A 49 7.11 3.88 -25.71
C ASN A 49 6.46 2.60 -26.25
N ILE A 50 6.42 1.54 -25.45
CA ILE A 50 5.80 0.25 -25.82
C ILE A 50 4.27 0.35 -25.74
N PHE A 51 3.76 1.00 -24.69
CA PHE A 51 2.32 1.14 -24.45
C PHE A 51 1.66 2.24 -25.30
N LYS A 52 2.42 3.20 -25.83
CA LYS A 52 1.92 4.44 -26.43
C LYS A 52 0.98 5.22 -25.50
N GLU A 53 1.17 5.07 -24.20
CA GLU A 53 0.43 5.73 -23.13
C GLU A 53 1.39 6.14 -22.02
N SER A 54 0.95 7.06 -21.14
CA SER A 54 1.71 7.42 -19.95
C SER A 54 1.77 6.25 -18.97
N ILE A 55 2.99 5.77 -18.70
CA ILE A 55 3.32 4.70 -17.76
C ILE A 55 4.17 5.29 -16.63
N SER A 56 3.90 4.85 -15.41
CA SER A 56 4.62 5.18 -14.17
C SER A 56 5.04 3.87 -13.53
N ILE A 57 6.35 3.66 -13.41
CA ILE A 57 6.94 2.51 -12.72
C ILE A 57 7.70 3.05 -11.51
N GLY A 58 7.52 2.38 -10.38
CA GLY A 58 8.21 2.76 -9.15
C GLY A 58 8.39 1.58 -8.23
N ARG A 59 9.48 1.61 -7.46
CA ARG A 59 9.93 0.52 -6.60
C ARG A 59 8.86 -0.01 -5.64
N VAL A 60 7.94 0.85 -5.19
CA VAL A 60 6.86 0.43 -4.28
C VAL A 60 5.49 0.37 -4.97
N GLN A 61 5.11 1.33 -5.82
CA GLN A 61 3.81 1.27 -6.50
C GLN A 61 3.66 0.02 -7.40
N THR A 62 4.75 -0.44 -8.02
CA THR A 62 4.73 -1.56 -8.97
C THR A 62 4.51 -2.93 -8.31
N PRO A 63 5.22 -3.33 -7.24
CA PRO A 63 4.90 -4.57 -6.54
C PRO A 63 3.51 -4.51 -5.91
N VAL A 64 3.08 -3.35 -5.40
CA VAL A 64 1.71 -3.16 -4.89
C VAL A 64 0.66 -3.47 -5.98
N LEU A 65 0.83 -2.93 -7.19
CA LEU A 65 -0.02 -3.26 -8.33
C LEU A 65 0.05 -4.75 -8.70
N ALA A 66 1.24 -5.35 -8.66
CA ALA A 66 1.43 -6.77 -8.96
C ALA A 66 0.67 -7.68 -7.98
N TYR A 67 0.57 -7.31 -6.70
CA TYR A 67 -0.25 -8.00 -5.70
C TYR A 67 -1.73 -7.94 -6.04
N ILE A 68 -2.24 -6.77 -6.42
CA ILE A 68 -3.65 -6.58 -6.81
C ILE A 68 -3.97 -7.45 -8.03
N VAL A 69 -3.12 -7.41 -9.07
CA VAL A 69 -3.28 -8.23 -10.27
C VAL A 69 -3.19 -9.73 -9.94
N LYS A 70 -2.27 -10.14 -9.06
CA LYS A 70 -2.18 -11.54 -8.61
C LYS A 70 -3.49 -11.99 -7.94
N ARG A 71 -4.04 -11.20 -7.01
CA ARG A 71 -5.30 -11.52 -6.34
C ARG A 71 -6.46 -11.62 -7.32
N GLN A 72 -6.54 -10.72 -8.29
CA GLN A 72 -7.57 -10.76 -9.32
C GLN A 72 -7.49 -12.07 -10.13
N LYS A 73 -6.28 -12.48 -10.54
CA LYS A 73 -6.07 -13.75 -11.24
C LYS A 73 -6.42 -14.97 -10.40
N GLU A 74 -6.10 -14.95 -9.10
CA GLU A 74 -6.51 -16.01 -8.16
C GLU A 74 -8.04 -16.14 -8.07
N ILE A 75 -8.75 -15.01 -8.03
CA ILE A 75 -10.21 -14.96 -8.02
C ILE A 75 -10.79 -15.51 -9.33
N GLU A 76 -10.26 -15.07 -10.47
CA GLU A 76 -10.69 -15.52 -11.80
C GLU A 76 -10.46 -17.02 -11.98
N ALA A 77 -9.28 -17.52 -11.60
CA ALA A 77 -8.94 -18.94 -11.66
C ALA A 77 -9.89 -19.77 -10.78
N HIS A 78 -10.16 -19.35 -9.53
CA HIS A 78 -11.12 -20.02 -8.65
C HIS A 78 -12.53 -20.00 -9.22
N ASN A 79 -12.93 -18.88 -9.82
CA ASN A 79 -14.27 -18.74 -10.38
C ASN A 79 -14.48 -19.57 -11.66
N ALA A 80 -13.41 -19.85 -12.41
CA ALA A 80 -13.41 -20.70 -13.58
C ALA A 80 -13.48 -22.21 -13.25
N LEU A 81 -13.21 -22.60 -12.00
CA LEU A 81 -13.36 -24.00 -11.57
C LEU A 81 -14.83 -24.45 -11.66
N PRO A 82 -15.10 -25.69 -12.08
CA PRO A 82 -16.43 -26.28 -12.04
C PRO A 82 -17.07 -26.18 -10.65
N LEU A 83 -18.40 -26.01 -10.58
CA LEU A 83 -19.11 -25.84 -9.31
C LEU A 83 -18.82 -26.97 -8.30
N LYS A 84 -18.71 -28.22 -8.78
CA LYS A 84 -18.36 -29.40 -7.97
C LYS A 84 -17.00 -29.30 -7.27
N GLU A 85 -16.06 -28.54 -7.84
CA GLU A 85 -14.73 -28.32 -7.23
C GLU A 85 -14.74 -27.15 -6.23
N ARG A 86 -15.83 -26.38 -6.20
CA ARG A 86 -16.03 -25.20 -5.35
C ARG A 86 -17.01 -25.43 -4.19
N LEU A 87 -17.53 -26.65 -4.07
CA LEU A 87 -18.46 -27.05 -3.03
C LEU A 87 -17.87 -28.23 -2.28
N ASP A 88 -17.95 -28.16 -0.95
CA ASP A 88 -17.94 -29.32 -0.09
C ASP A 88 -19.31 -29.44 0.57
N PHE A 89 -19.57 -30.58 1.20
CA PHE A 89 -20.77 -30.85 1.95
C PHE A 89 -20.41 -31.27 3.38
N LYS A 90 -21.19 -30.80 4.34
CA LYS A 90 -21.23 -31.32 5.72
C LYS A 90 -22.57 -31.98 5.98
N ILE A 91 -22.62 -32.84 6.99
CA ILE A 91 -23.89 -33.40 7.48
C ILE A 91 -24.31 -32.66 8.75
N LYS A 92 -25.55 -32.19 8.77
CA LYS A 92 -26.23 -31.67 9.96
C LYS A 92 -27.28 -32.66 10.42
N ALA A 93 -27.39 -32.85 11.73
CA ALA A 93 -28.47 -33.60 12.36
C ALA A 93 -29.28 -32.64 13.21
N PHE A 94 -30.59 -32.55 13.01
CA PHE A 94 -31.43 -31.70 13.84
C PHE A 94 -32.12 -32.50 14.92
N SER A 95 -32.21 -31.90 16.09
CA SER A 95 -32.82 -32.49 17.27
C SER A 95 -33.57 -31.42 18.04
N LYS A 96 -34.30 -31.85 19.06
CA LYS A 96 -35.12 -30.99 19.90
C LYS A 96 -35.01 -31.46 21.34
N LYS A 97 -34.79 -30.52 22.25
CA LYS A 97 -34.74 -30.75 23.70
C LYS A 97 -35.37 -29.55 24.40
N ASP A 98 -36.21 -29.79 25.41
CA ASP A 98 -36.86 -28.74 26.20
C ASP A 98 -37.56 -27.67 25.33
N ASP A 99 -38.24 -28.13 24.29
CA ASP A 99 -38.89 -27.30 23.25
C ASP A 99 -37.98 -26.41 22.38
N ILE A 100 -36.66 -26.54 22.52
CA ILE A 100 -35.67 -25.83 21.73
C ILE A 100 -35.13 -26.76 20.64
N GLU A 101 -35.27 -26.33 19.38
CA GLU A 101 -34.64 -26.99 18.24
C GLU A 101 -33.17 -26.56 18.13
N PHE A 102 -32.31 -27.52 17.81
CA PHE A 102 -30.87 -27.29 17.62
C PHE A 102 -30.31 -28.22 16.55
N SER A 103 -29.14 -27.88 16.03
CA SER A 103 -28.43 -28.71 15.06
C SER A 103 -27.08 -29.17 15.60
N LEU A 104 -26.77 -30.43 15.34
CA LEU A 104 -25.44 -31.01 15.53
C LEU A 104 -24.70 -30.99 14.18
N ILE A 105 -23.42 -30.63 14.20
CA ILE A 105 -22.61 -30.51 12.98
C ILE A 105 -21.53 -31.60 12.96
N ASN A 106 -21.50 -32.39 11.90
CA ASN A 106 -20.35 -33.25 11.60
C ASN A 106 -19.26 -32.43 10.89
N ASN A 107 -18.01 -32.59 11.35
CA ASN A 107 -16.89 -31.78 10.87
C ASN A 107 -16.22 -32.35 9.60
N ASN A 108 -16.58 -33.55 9.16
CA ASN A 108 -16.04 -34.12 7.93
C ASN A 108 -16.56 -33.31 6.73
N LEU A 109 -15.71 -33.19 5.70
CA LEU A 109 -16.05 -32.58 4.43
C LEU A 109 -16.14 -33.66 3.36
N TYR A 110 -17.23 -33.64 2.60
CA TYR A 110 -17.45 -34.53 1.46
C TYR A 110 -17.39 -33.70 0.18
N ASN A 111 -16.64 -34.16 -0.81
CA ASN A 111 -16.51 -33.45 -2.09
C ASN A 111 -17.68 -33.75 -3.04
N ASP A 112 -18.48 -34.78 -2.73
CA ASP A 112 -19.68 -35.15 -3.48
C ASP A 112 -20.90 -35.16 -2.54
N LYS A 113 -22.01 -34.59 -3.00
CA LYS A 113 -23.29 -34.58 -2.29
C LYS A 113 -23.84 -35.99 -2.14
N ASN A 114 -23.68 -36.85 -3.15
CA ASN A 114 -24.24 -38.20 -3.13
C ASN A 114 -23.58 -39.06 -2.06
N GLU A 115 -22.26 -38.93 -1.88
CA GLU A 115 -21.52 -39.58 -0.80
C GLU A 115 -22.10 -39.21 0.58
N ALA A 116 -22.38 -37.93 0.82
CA ALA A 116 -22.98 -37.47 2.06
C ALA A 116 -24.43 -37.98 2.24
N LEU A 117 -25.22 -38.07 1.16
CA LEU A 117 -26.59 -38.58 1.19
C LEU A 117 -26.63 -40.10 1.46
N GLU A 118 -25.77 -40.89 0.81
CA GLU A 118 -25.65 -42.33 1.05
C GLU A 118 -25.22 -42.64 2.49
N LEU A 119 -24.42 -41.77 3.10
CA LEU A 119 -24.09 -41.86 4.53
C LEU A 119 -25.31 -41.56 5.40
N ILE A 120 -26.08 -40.51 5.09
CA ILE A 120 -27.30 -40.13 5.83
C ILE A 120 -28.31 -41.29 5.87
N GLU A 121 -28.50 -42.02 4.78
CA GLU A 121 -29.43 -43.17 4.73
C GLU A 121 -29.08 -44.29 5.72
N LYS A 122 -27.81 -44.38 6.12
CA LYS A 122 -27.28 -45.39 7.05
C LYS A 122 -27.23 -44.90 8.50
N LEU A 123 -27.54 -43.63 8.78
CA LEU A 123 -27.47 -43.07 10.12
C LEU A 123 -28.75 -43.36 10.92
N PRO A 124 -28.64 -43.90 12.14
CA PRO A 124 -29.79 -44.06 13.03
C PRO A 124 -30.33 -42.70 13.48
N LYS A 125 -31.64 -42.63 13.75
CA LYS A 125 -32.31 -41.43 14.28
C LYS A 125 -32.15 -41.25 15.80
N VAL A 126 -31.05 -41.73 16.35
CA VAL A 126 -30.69 -41.61 17.77
C VAL A 126 -29.23 -41.23 17.86
N ALA A 127 -28.92 -40.24 18.70
CA ALA A 127 -27.57 -39.80 18.97
C ALA A 127 -27.29 -39.93 20.46
N LYS A 128 -26.08 -40.41 20.80
CA LYS A 128 -25.66 -40.56 22.19
C LYS A 128 -24.56 -39.55 22.51
N CYS A 129 -24.72 -38.78 23.58
CA CYS A 129 -23.71 -37.85 24.06
C CYS A 129 -22.47 -38.63 24.54
N TYR A 130 -21.41 -38.60 23.75
CA TYR A 130 -20.17 -39.32 24.03
C TYR A 130 -19.27 -38.57 25.02
N SER A 131 -19.16 -37.26 24.85
CA SER A 131 -18.32 -36.42 25.70
C SER A 131 -18.89 -35.01 25.86
N VAL A 132 -18.63 -34.44 27.04
CA VAL A 132 -18.93 -33.05 27.38
C VAL A 132 -17.63 -32.41 27.84
N GLU A 133 -17.20 -31.36 27.14
CA GLU A 133 -16.00 -30.60 27.49
C GLU A 133 -16.35 -29.14 27.72
N THR A 134 -16.13 -28.64 28.93
CA THR A 134 -16.26 -27.22 29.26
C THR A 134 -14.89 -26.58 29.39
N LYS A 135 -14.67 -25.49 28.64
CA LYS A 135 -13.41 -24.73 28.65
C LYS A 135 -13.72 -23.24 28.72
N GLU A 136 -12.91 -22.51 29.48
CA GLU A 136 -12.93 -21.06 29.43
C GLU A 136 -12.22 -20.57 28.17
N SER A 137 -12.86 -19.63 27.48
CA SER A 137 -12.33 -18.92 26.33
C SER A 137 -12.22 -17.44 26.68
N LYS A 138 -11.01 -16.90 26.57
CA LYS A 138 -10.73 -15.49 26.82
C LYS A 138 -10.51 -14.77 25.50
N SER A 139 -11.11 -13.59 25.39
CA SER A 139 -10.87 -12.66 24.28
C SER A 139 -10.35 -11.36 24.86
N SER A 140 -9.17 -10.94 24.40
CA SER A 140 -8.53 -9.71 24.85
C SER A 140 -8.96 -8.50 24.02
N PRO A 141 -8.95 -7.29 24.61
CA PRO A 141 -9.15 -6.06 23.84
C PRO A 141 -8.07 -5.92 22.76
N LYS A 142 -8.40 -5.13 21.73
CA LYS A 142 -7.43 -4.76 20.69
C LYS A 142 -6.33 -3.90 21.31
N ALA A 143 -5.11 -4.05 20.79
CA ALA A 143 -4.01 -3.18 21.15
C ALA A 143 -4.30 -1.71 20.76
N PRO A 144 -3.62 -0.75 21.39
CA PRO A 144 -3.59 0.66 20.98
C PRO A 144 -3.23 0.76 19.49
N LEU A 145 -3.88 1.63 18.73
CA LEU A 145 -3.74 1.62 17.27
C LEU A 145 -2.36 2.11 16.82
N ARG A 146 -1.79 1.44 15.81
CA ARG A 146 -0.78 2.03 14.93
C ARG A 146 -1.42 2.53 13.63
N THR A 147 -0.68 3.19 12.74
CA THR A 147 -1.24 3.83 11.53
C THR A 147 -2.06 2.88 10.66
N SER A 148 -1.58 1.67 10.42
CA SER A 148 -2.29 0.69 9.58
C SER A 148 -3.62 0.24 10.20
N GLN A 149 -3.62 0.01 11.51
CA GLN A 149 -4.82 -0.41 12.25
C GLN A 149 -5.84 0.73 12.34
N LEU A 150 -5.39 1.97 12.57
CA LEU A 150 -6.29 3.13 12.58
C LEU A 150 -7.00 3.27 11.24
N GLN A 151 -6.26 3.25 10.14
CA GLN A 151 -6.85 3.40 8.80
C GLN A 151 -7.83 2.28 8.47
N GLU A 152 -7.52 1.04 8.85
CA GLU A 152 -8.43 -0.10 8.63
C GLU A 152 -9.70 0.01 9.46
N VAL A 153 -9.58 0.18 10.77
CA VAL A 153 -10.73 0.20 11.68
C VAL A 153 -11.59 1.42 11.41
N ALA A 154 -11.01 2.61 11.21
CA ALA A 154 -11.76 3.83 10.91
C ALA A 154 -12.43 3.77 9.53
N SER A 155 -11.72 3.32 8.48
CA SER A 155 -12.34 3.22 7.15
C SER A 155 -13.50 2.23 7.14
N LYS A 156 -13.35 1.09 7.83
CA LYS A 156 -14.40 0.07 7.93
C LYS A 156 -15.61 0.51 8.77
N SER A 157 -15.37 1.11 9.92
CA SER A 157 -16.45 1.50 10.87
C SER A 157 -17.14 2.79 10.46
N LEU A 158 -16.38 3.82 10.07
CA LEU A 158 -16.89 5.14 9.75
C LEU A 158 -17.28 5.30 8.27
N GLY A 159 -16.84 4.38 7.39
CA GLY A 159 -17.17 4.41 5.97
C GLY A 159 -16.49 5.54 5.18
N ILE A 160 -15.43 6.14 5.73
CA ILE A 160 -14.63 7.19 5.08
C ILE A 160 -13.36 6.62 4.45
N SER A 161 -12.81 7.32 3.45
CA SER A 161 -11.58 6.90 2.78
C SER A 161 -10.36 6.97 3.70
N THR A 162 -9.36 6.16 3.41
CA THR A 162 -8.08 6.14 4.14
C THR A 162 -7.38 7.51 4.13
N SER A 163 -7.44 8.23 3.02
CA SER A 163 -6.96 9.61 2.92
C SER A 163 -7.70 10.56 3.87
N LYS A 164 -9.03 10.40 4.00
CA LYS A 164 -9.84 11.24 4.90
C LYS A 164 -9.55 10.96 6.36
N VAL A 165 -9.31 9.68 6.72
CA VAL A 165 -8.84 9.29 8.06
C VAL A 165 -7.54 10.02 8.39
N MET A 166 -6.57 10.03 7.49
CA MET A 166 -5.27 10.67 7.73
C MET A 166 -5.35 12.20 7.77
N GLU A 167 -6.23 12.81 6.98
CA GLU A 167 -6.52 14.24 7.07
C GLU A 167 -7.07 14.60 8.46
N CYS A 168 -8.06 13.85 8.96
CA CYS A 168 -8.63 14.10 10.28
C CYS A 168 -7.60 13.83 11.40
N ALA A 169 -6.81 12.76 11.29
CA ALA A 169 -5.77 12.44 12.26
C ALA A 169 -4.67 13.52 12.33
N GLN A 170 -4.29 14.11 11.18
CA GLN A 170 -3.38 15.25 11.15
C GLN A 170 -3.96 16.45 11.92
N VAL A 171 -5.22 16.78 11.68
CA VAL A 171 -5.91 17.87 12.38
C VAL A 171 -5.97 17.62 13.89
N LEU A 172 -6.40 16.42 14.31
CA LEU A 172 -6.47 16.07 15.74
C LEU A 172 -5.10 16.12 16.43
N PHE A 173 -4.03 15.68 15.73
CA PHE A 173 -2.66 15.76 16.24
C PHE A 173 -2.19 17.22 16.38
N GLU A 174 -2.43 18.06 15.38
CA GLU A 174 -2.10 19.50 15.42
C GLU A 174 -2.84 20.26 16.52
N LYS A 175 -4.04 19.78 16.89
CA LYS A 175 -4.84 20.29 18.00
C LYS A 175 -4.45 19.70 19.36
N GLY A 176 -3.44 18.83 19.41
CA GLY A 176 -2.95 18.23 20.65
C GLY A 176 -3.92 17.22 21.28
N LEU A 177 -4.88 16.70 20.53
CA LEU A 177 -5.87 15.73 21.03
C LEU A 177 -5.37 14.28 20.95
N ILE A 178 -4.54 13.96 19.96
CA ILE A 178 -3.96 12.63 19.79
C ILE A 178 -2.44 12.70 19.63
N THR A 179 -1.77 11.58 19.89
CA THR A 179 -0.35 11.39 19.58
C THR A 179 -0.10 11.31 18.07
N TYR A 180 1.17 11.33 17.66
CA TYR A 180 1.57 11.33 16.25
C TYR A 180 1.03 10.11 15.49
N HIS A 181 0.16 10.38 14.52
CA HIS A 181 -0.64 9.37 13.83
C HIS A 181 0.12 8.58 12.73
N ARG A 182 1.42 8.85 12.52
CA ARG A 182 2.30 8.10 11.60
C ARG A 182 3.31 7.29 12.40
N THR A 183 2.85 6.16 12.91
CA THR A 183 3.57 5.27 13.82
C THR A 183 3.33 3.81 13.44
N ASP A 184 4.34 2.96 13.61
CA ASP A 184 4.27 1.50 13.54
C ASP A 184 4.24 0.85 14.94
N SER A 185 4.28 1.67 16.00
CA SER A 185 4.31 1.23 17.38
C SER A 185 2.89 1.08 17.95
N ASN A 186 2.71 0.04 18.77
CA ASN A 186 1.53 -0.15 19.61
C ASN A 186 1.81 0.24 21.08
N ALA A 187 3.01 0.74 21.39
CA ALA A 187 3.43 1.05 22.75
C ALA A 187 2.75 2.31 23.30
N ILE A 188 2.50 2.34 24.61
CA ILE A 188 2.01 3.51 25.34
C ILE A 188 3.09 3.91 26.35
N SER A 189 3.34 5.21 26.53
CA SER A 189 4.26 5.69 27.57
C SER A 189 3.83 5.26 28.96
N LYS A 190 4.83 5.10 29.82
CA LYS A 190 4.60 4.85 31.24
C LYS A 190 3.84 6.02 31.88
N GLU A 191 4.18 7.25 31.51
CA GLU A 191 3.52 8.47 31.99
C GLU A 191 2.00 8.44 31.74
N PHE A 192 1.56 8.10 30.52
CA PHE A 192 0.13 8.01 30.22
C PHE A 192 -0.54 6.79 30.86
N LEU A 193 0.17 5.65 31.00
CA LEU A 193 -0.35 4.50 31.74
C LEU A 193 -0.56 4.81 33.23
N ASP A 194 0.34 5.61 33.83
CA ASP A 194 0.22 6.08 35.21
C ASP A 194 -0.97 7.06 35.34
N GLU A 195 -1.16 7.96 34.36
CA GLU A 195 -2.33 8.85 34.29
C GLU A 195 -3.64 8.07 34.23
N LEU A 196 -3.75 7.07 33.35
CA LEU A 196 -4.94 6.22 33.27
C LEU A 196 -5.18 5.44 34.55
N HIS A 197 -4.11 4.91 35.17
CA HIS A 197 -4.23 4.18 36.43
C HIS A 197 -4.84 5.05 37.53
N GLY A 198 -4.36 6.30 37.68
CA GLY A 198 -4.89 7.22 38.69
C GLY A 198 -6.37 7.57 38.53
N HIS A 199 -6.92 7.48 37.31
CA HIS A 199 -8.33 7.76 37.05
C HIS A 199 -9.23 6.49 37.06
N LEU A 200 -8.69 5.34 36.68
CA LEU A 200 -9.47 4.13 36.38
C LEU A 200 -9.21 2.98 37.35
N GLU A 201 -8.34 3.11 38.35
CA GLU A 201 -7.99 2.01 39.27
C GLU A 201 -9.19 1.39 40.01
N ASN A 202 -10.25 2.18 40.25
CA ASN A 202 -11.47 1.74 40.94
C ASN A 202 -12.50 1.11 40.00
N GLU A 203 -12.27 1.17 38.69
CA GLU A 203 -13.15 0.54 37.70
C GLU A 203 -12.92 -0.97 37.67
N GLU A 204 -13.97 -1.76 37.91
CA GLU A 204 -13.86 -3.23 37.95
C GLU A 204 -13.33 -3.83 36.64
N TRP A 205 -13.52 -3.14 35.52
CA TRP A 205 -13.06 -3.55 34.19
C TRP A 205 -11.63 -3.14 33.87
N TYR A 206 -11.00 -2.26 34.65
CA TYR A 206 -9.66 -1.76 34.35
C TYR A 206 -8.57 -2.82 34.61
N GLN A 207 -7.57 -2.85 33.74
CA GLN A 207 -6.34 -3.61 33.86
C GLN A 207 -5.22 -2.88 33.12
N ARG A 208 -4.20 -2.45 33.87
CA ARG A 208 -2.98 -1.89 33.27
C ARG A 208 -2.33 -2.91 32.35
N ARG A 209 -2.21 -2.58 31.07
CA ARG A 209 -1.61 -3.41 30.03
C ARG A 209 -0.49 -2.65 29.32
N GLU A 210 0.67 -3.26 29.31
CA GLU A 210 1.83 -2.75 28.58
C GLU A 210 1.91 -3.37 27.19
N TYR A 211 2.16 -2.52 26.20
CA TYR A 211 2.31 -2.90 24.81
C TYR A 211 3.72 -2.54 24.37
N LYS A 212 4.35 -3.41 23.59
CA LYS A 212 5.70 -3.19 23.06
C LYS A 212 5.63 -2.68 21.63
N ALA A 213 6.63 -1.90 21.24
CA ALA A 213 6.86 -1.59 19.84
C ALA A 213 7.18 -2.88 19.06
N GLY A 214 6.80 -2.94 17.79
CA GLY A 214 7.15 -4.06 16.93
C GLY A 214 8.65 -4.10 16.63
N GLU A 215 9.19 -5.29 16.31
CA GLU A 215 10.62 -5.52 16.02
C GLU A 215 11.21 -4.63 14.91
N GLN A 216 10.36 -4.10 14.02
CA GLN A 216 10.75 -3.25 12.89
C GLN A 216 10.50 -1.76 13.14
N SER A 217 10.03 -1.38 14.34
CA SER A 217 9.79 0.04 14.65
C SER A 217 11.11 0.79 14.63
N GLN A 218 11.25 1.73 13.69
CA GLN A 218 12.49 2.50 13.49
C GLN A 218 12.79 3.46 14.64
N ALA A 219 11.85 3.67 15.57
CA ALA A 219 12.00 4.58 16.68
C ALA A 219 11.42 3.97 17.96
N GLU A 220 12.28 3.66 18.93
CA GLU A 220 11.88 3.45 20.33
C GLU A 220 11.14 4.68 20.92
N ALA A 221 11.16 5.81 20.21
CA ALA A 221 10.57 7.08 20.62
C ALA A 221 9.13 7.34 20.11
N HIS A 222 8.51 6.42 19.34
CA HIS A 222 7.13 6.61 18.86
C HIS A 222 6.14 5.76 19.65
N GLU A 223 5.08 6.43 20.13
CA GLU A 223 3.96 5.79 20.78
C GLU A 223 2.88 5.36 19.77
N ALA A 224 1.93 4.56 20.24
CA ALA A 224 0.68 4.28 19.58
C ALA A 224 -0.13 5.56 19.37
N ILE A 225 -1.08 5.48 18.46
CA ILE A 225 -2.12 6.49 18.24
C ILE A 225 -3.16 6.35 19.34
N ARG A 226 -3.11 7.29 20.29
CA ARG A 226 -3.98 7.37 21.47
C ARG A 226 -4.37 8.83 21.73
N ILE A 227 -5.34 9.04 22.62
CA ILE A 227 -5.61 10.37 23.18
C ILE A 227 -4.40 10.87 23.98
N THR A 228 -4.17 12.18 24.00
CA THR A 228 -3.05 12.79 24.73
C THR A 228 -3.27 12.80 26.23
N HIS A 229 -4.51 13.05 26.68
CA HIS A 229 -4.92 13.10 28.08
C HIS A 229 -6.22 12.33 28.31
N TYR A 230 -6.37 11.78 29.52
CA TYR A 230 -7.63 11.19 29.94
C TYR A 230 -8.68 12.28 30.20
N HIS A 231 -9.91 11.99 29.78
CA HIS A 231 -11.11 12.76 30.12
C HIS A 231 -12.33 11.84 30.06
N PRO A 232 -13.46 12.14 30.72
CA PRO A 232 -14.70 11.38 30.58
C PRO A 232 -15.23 11.33 29.13
N TYR A 233 -15.93 10.25 28.75
CA TYR A 233 -16.44 10.03 27.40
C TYR A 233 -17.39 11.15 26.93
N GLU A 234 -18.18 11.68 27.85
CA GLU A 234 -19.19 12.72 27.61
C GLU A 234 -18.57 14.05 27.16
N GLN A 235 -17.27 14.27 27.45
CA GLN A 235 -16.55 15.50 27.09
C GLN A 235 -16.00 15.50 25.66
N ILE A 236 -16.14 14.41 24.91
CA ILE A 236 -15.67 14.35 23.51
C ILE A 236 -16.29 15.47 22.68
N GLU A 237 -17.59 15.72 22.83
CA GLU A 237 -18.30 16.74 22.05
C GLU A 237 -17.73 18.14 22.31
N SER A 238 -17.60 18.53 23.58
CA SER A 238 -17.11 19.86 23.97
C SER A 238 -15.65 20.05 23.55
N LEU A 239 -14.79 19.04 23.75
CA LEU A 239 -13.39 19.09 23.34
C LEU A 239 -13.24 19.32 21.84
N ILE A 240 -14.03 18.63 21.02
CA ILE A 240 -13.98 18.82 19.57
C ILE A 240 -14.51 20.21 19.19
N GLN A 241 -15.58 20.70 19.82
CA GLN A 241 -16.12 22.03 19.52
C GLN A 241 -15.12 23.16 19.85
N GLU A 242 -14.34 23.04 20.93
CA GLU A 242 -13.34 24.03 21.34
C GLU A 242 -12.14 24.14 20.40
N THR A 243 -11.86 23.12 19.59
CA THR A 243 -10.68 23.07 18.72
C THR A 243 -10.75 23.98 17.48
N ASN A 244 -11.90 24.58 17.18
CA ASN A 244 -12.12 25.37 15.96
C ASN A 244 -11.75 24.60 14.67
N ILE A 245 -12.07 23.31 14.60
CA ILE A 245 -11.92 22.51 13.37
C ILE A 245 -12.90 23.01 12.31
N LYS A 246 -12.49 22.98 11.03
CA LYS A 246 -13.36 23.35 9.91
C LYS A 246 -14.65 22.54 9.94
N GLN A 247 -15.79 23.19 9.73
CA GLN A 247 -17.11 22.58 9.80
C GLN A 247 -17.25 21.32 8.92
N GLU A 248 -16.62 21.31 7.74
CA GLU A 248 -16.62 20.17 6.81
C GLU A 248 -15.89 18.91 7.34
N LEU A 249 -14.98 19.10 8.31
CA LEU A 249 -14.19 18.03 8.93
C LEU A 249 -14.69 17.65 10.32
N GLN A 250 -15.48 18.49 10.96
CA GLN A 250 -15.81 18.39 12.38
C GLN A 250 -16.43 17.03 12.74
N GLU A 251 -17.43 16.56 11.98
CA GLU A 251 -18.09 15.28 12.26
C GLU A 251 -17.16 14.07 12.03
N ASN A 252 -16.32 14.12 10.99
CA ASN A 252 -15.34 13.08 10.72
C ASN A 252 -14.22 13.06 11.78
N CYS A 253 -13.74 14.23 12.21
CA CYS A 253 -12.75 14.36 13.27
C CYS A 253 -13.31 13.88 14.61
N LYS A 254 -14.55 14.24 14.94
CA LYS A 254 -15.26 13.75 16.12
C LYS A 254 -15.36 12.23 16.10
N SER A 255 -15.90 11.67 15.02
CA SER A 255 -16.05 10.21 14.86
C SER A 255 -14.71 9.47 14.96
N LEU A 256 -13.65 10.01 14.35
CA LEU A 256 -12.31 9.44 14.42
C LEU A 256 -11.72 9.55 15.83
N TYR A 257 -11.89 10.69 16.51
CA TYR A 257 -11.45 10.88 17.88
C TYR A 257 -12.15 9.93 18.84
N THR A 258 -13.48 9.78 18.73
CA THR A 258 -14.25 8.81 19.53
C THR A 258 -13.72 7.39 19.36
N LEU A 259 -13.39 6.98 18.14
CA LEU A 259 -12.81 5.67 17.86
C LEU A 259 -11.44 5.50 18.51
N ILE A 260 -10.56 6.51 18.41
CA ILE A 260 -9.23 6.50 19.04
C ILE A 260 -9.37 6.47 20.58
N TYR A 261 -10.28 7.27 21.14
CA TYR A 261 -10.60 7.30 22.57
C TYR A 261 -11.05 5.92 23.05
N GLN A 262 -12.07 5.34 22.41
CA GLN A 262 -12.58 4.02 22.80
C GLN A 262 -11.49 2.95 22.70
N ASN A 263 -10.70 2.92 21.62
CA ASN A 263 -9.59 1.98 21.52
C ASN A 263 -8.56 2.19 22.63
N THR A 264 -8.22 3.44 22.97
CA THR A 264 -7.27 3.76 24.04
C THR A 264 -7.74 3.21 25.38
N ILE A 265 -8.99 3.50 25.76
CA ILE A 265 -9.57 3.05 27.03
C ILE A 265 -9.75 1.53 27.06
N LEU A 266 -10.33 0.94 26.00
CA LEU A 266 -10.54 -0.50 25.91
C LEU A 266 -9.23 -1.29 25.91
N SER A 267 -8.14 -0.73 25.39
CA SER A 267 -6.81 -1.36 25.47
C SER A 267 -6.33 -1.59 26.90
N GLN A 268 -6.91 -0.90 27.89
CA GLN A 268 -6.63 -1.05 29.32
C GLN A 268 -7.75 -1.77 30.06
N ALA A 269 -8.60 -2.52 29.35
CA ALA A 269 -9.69 -3.30 29.96
C ALA A 269 -9.32 -4.79 30.14
N LYS A 270 -10.01 -5.46 31.06
CA LYS A 270 -9.92 -6.91 31.28
C LYS A 270 -10.49 -7.70 30.10
N ASP A 271 -10.02 -8.94 29.95
CA ASP A 271 -10.51 -9.84 28.91
C ASP A 271 -12.01 -10.11 29.06
N CYS A 272 -12.71 -10.31 27.94
CA CYS A 272 -14.01 -10.97 27.94
C CYS A 272 -13.80 -12.47 28.19
N VAL A 273 -14.53 -13.03 29.16
CA VAL A 273 -14.44 -14.44 29.53
C VAL A 273 -15.76 -15.14 29.21
N ASN A 274 -15.69 -16.12 28.32
CA ASN A 274 -16.79 -17.01 27.98
C ASN A 274 -16.49 -18.41 28.47
N GLU A 275 -17.53 -19.13 28.86
CA GLU A 275 -17.50 -20.57 29.09
C GLU A 275 -18.08 -21.25 27.86
N ILE A 276 -17.27 -22.06 27.18
CA ILE A 276 -17.69 -22.81 26.00
C ILE A 276 -17.80 -24.27 26.40
N THR A 277 -19.01 -24.82 26.27
CA THR A 277 -19.26 -26.25 26.44
C THR A 277 -19.45 -26.89 25.08
N THR A 278 -18.57 -27.84 24.75
CA THR A 278 -18.63 -28.63 23.52
C THR A 278 -19.16 -30.02 23.86
N TYR A 279 -20.28 -30.38 23.24
CA TYR A 279 -20.90 -31.69 23.31
C TYR A 279 -20.57 -32.45 22.04
N ALA A 280 -19.98 -33.63 22.17
CA ALA A 280 -19.78 -34.56 21.04
C ALA A 280 -20.80 -35.69 21.15
N PHE A 281 -21.63 -35.82 20.12
CA PHE A 281 -22.64 -36.86 19.98
C PHE A 281 -22.17 -37.90 18.97
N SER A 282 -22.22 -39.17 19.36
CA SER A 282 -21.94 -40.30 18.49
C SER A 282 -23.23 -40.75 17.80
N ILE A 283 -23.20 -40.80 16.47
CA ILE A 283 -24.23 -41.38 15.62
C ILE A 283 -23.54 -42.39 14.71
N ASN A 284 -23.74 -43.70 14.94
CA ASN A 284 -23.05 -44.76 14.20
C ASN A 284 -21.52 -44.57 14.08
N ALA A 285 -20.86 -44.29 15.22
CA ALA A 285 -19.44 -43.98 15.35
C ALA A 285 -18.95 -42.66 14.70
N MET A 286 -19.84 -41.89 14.07
CA MET A 286 -19.53 -40.53 13.60
C MET A 286 -19.79 -39.52 14.72
N LEU A 287 -18.88 -38.55 14.86
CA LEU A 287 -19.02 -37.47 15.85
C LEU A 287 -19.69 -36.25 15.23
N PHE A 288 -20.75 -35.79 15.89
CA PHE A 288 -21.45 -34.55 15.63
C PHE A 288 -21.30 -33.64 16.84
N HIS A 289 -21.13 -32.34 16.60
CA HIS A 289 -20.81 -31.39 17.66
C HIS A 289 -21.93 -30.37 17.84
N PHE A 290 -22.22 -30.07 19.10
CA PHE A 290 -22.99 -28.91 19.53
C PHE A 290 -22.13 -28.07 20.47
N LYS A 291 -22.10 -26.76 20.26
CA LYS A 291 -21.34 -25.83 21.10
C LYS A 291 -22.31 -24.85 21.73
N ASN A 292 -22.23 -24.74 23.05
CA ASN A 292 -22.92 -23.72 23.82
C ASN A 292 -21.88 -22.73 24.36
N SER A 293 -22.18 -21.44 24.35
CA SER A 293 -21.31 -20.40 24.91
C SER A 293 -22.08 -19.53 25.89
N LYS A 294 -21.55 -19.39 27.11
CA LYS A 294 -22.08 -18.53 28.17
C LYS A 294 -21.06 -17.47 28.55
N THR A 295 -21.43 -16.19 28.47
CA THR A 295 -20.56 -15.10 28.91
C THR A 295 -20.48 -15.09 30.44
N LYS A 296 -19.29 -15.34 31.01
CA LYS A 296 -19.03 -15.21 32.45
C LYS A 296 -18.73 -13.77 32.83
N TYR A 297 -17.99 -13.07 31.97
CA TYR A 297 -17.60 -11.69 32.20
C TYR A 297 -17.43 -10.94 30.87
N LYS A 298 -18.08 -9.77 30.76
CA LYS A 298 -18.05 -8.97 29.52
C LYS A 298 -16.69 -8.32 29.26
N GLY A 299 -15.94 -7.97 30.31
CA GLY A 299 -14.64 -7.28 30.19
C GLY A 299 -14.74 -6.05 29.30
N PHE A 300 -13.77 -5.88 28.41
CA PHE A 300 -13.73 -4.78 27.44
C PHE A 300 -15.02 -4.62 26.61
N LYS A 301 -15.80 -5.69 26.38
CA LYS A 301 -17.05 -5.59 25.62
C LYS A 301 -18.15 -4.82 26.35
N GLY A 302 -18.08 -4.72 27.68
CA GLY A 302 -19.09 -4.07 28.51
C GLY A 302 -18.83 -2.58 28.81
N VAL A 303 -17.63 -2.05 28.52
CA VAL A 303 -17.20 -0.72 29.01
C VAL A 303 -18.05 0.42 28.44
N PHE A 304 -18.46 0.33 27.18
CA PHE A 304 -19.25 1.38 26.49
C PHE A 304 -20.68 0.92 26.14
N GLU A 305 -21.15 -0.22 26.66
CA GLU A 305 -22.50 -0.73 26.33
C GLU A 305 -23.62 0.21 26.76
N SER A 306 -23.45 0.97 27.84
CA SER A 306 -24.44 1.99 28.25
C SER A 306 -24.51 3.20 27.31
N ASN A 307 -23.50 3.38 26.45
CA ASN A 307 -23.33 4.55 25.59
C ASN A 307 -23.59 4.23 24.11
N LEU A 308 -23.95 2.99 23.79
CA LEU A 308 -24.29 2.52 22.44
C LEU A 308 -25.77 2.17 22.37
N ASP A 309 -26.48 2.68 21.37
CA ASP A 309 -27.83 2.23 21.03
C ASP A 309 -27.82 0.70 20.87
N GLU A 310 -28.79 0.00 21.49
CA GLU A 310 -28.91 -1.47 21.59
C GLU A 310 -28.88 -2.24 20.24
N ARG A 311 -28.84 -1.54 19.10
CA ARG A 311 -28.93 -2.10 17.75
C ARG A 311 -27.59 -2.50 17.10
N GLU A 312 -26.44 -2.16 17.69
CA GLU A 312 -25.12 -2.46 17.10
C GLU A 312 -24.33 -3.60 17.78
N SER A 313 -24.71 -4.02 18.99
CA SER A 313 -23.94 -4.99 19.80
C SER A 313 -24.10 -6.46 19.37
N GLU A 314 -25.07 -6.81 18.52
CA GLU A 314 -25.44 -8.21 18.25
C GLU A 314 -24.70 -8.91 17.08
N LYS A 315 -23.76 -8.25 16.38
CA LYS A 315 -23.25 -8.79 15.09
C LYS A 315 -22.00 -9.64 15.13
N GLU A 316 -21.27 -9.75 16.25
CA GLU A 316 -19.95 -10.39 16.26
C GLU A 316 -19.89 -11.87 16.69
N ASN A 317 -20.96 -12.48 17.19
CA ASN A 317 -20.94 -13.89 17.64
C ASN A 317 -22.03 -14.75 16.95
N LYS A 318 -22.05 -14.77 15.62
CA LYS A 318 -22.96 -15.67 14.87
C LYS A 318 -22.54 -17.14 14.82
N GLU A 319 -21.38 -17.51 15.37
CA GLU A 319 -20.84 -18.88 15.25
C GLU A 319 -21.17 -19.80 16.43
N VAL A 320 -21.65 -19.29 17.56
CA VAL A 320 -22.06 -20.12 18.71
C VAL A 320 -23.40 -19.61 19.23
N GLU A 321 -24.43 -20.43 19.07
CA GLU A 321 -25.74 -20.13 19.63
C GLU A 321 -25.66 -20.22 21.16
N SER A 322 -26.07 -19.17 21.86
CA SER A 322 -26.30 -19.23 23.32
C SER A 322 -27.67 -19.85 23.56
N LEU A 323 -27.78 -21.17 23.39
CA LEU A 323 -28.97 -21.90 23.78
C LEU A 323 -28.76 -22.40 25.21
N ASN A 324 -29.73 -22.22 26.09
CA ASN A 324 -29.68 -22.75 27.46
C ASN A 324 -29.97 -24.27 27.44
N LEU A 325 -29.13 -25.02 26.73
CA LEU A 325 -29.19 -26.47 26.61
C LEU A 325 -27.96 -27.10 27.28
N GLU A 326 -28.23 -28.08 28.13
CA GLU A 326 -27.22 -28.90 28.79
C GLU A 326 -27.48 -30.38 28.51
N PHE A 327 -26.43 -31.17 28.33
CA PHE A 327 -26.54 -32.61 28.10
C PHE A 327 -25.59 -33.35 29.03
N LYS A 328 -26.00 -34.54 29.48
CA LYS A 328 -25.16 -35.42 30.28
C LYS A 328 -24.42 -36.41 29.40
N LYS A 329 -23.24 -36.84 29.85
CA LYS A 329 -22.57 -37.99 29.23
C LYS A 329 -23.51 -39.19 29.24
N ASP A 330 -23.50 -39.92 28.14
CA ASP A 330 -24.35 -41.08 27.87
C ASP A 330 -25.84 -40.77 27.66
N GLU A 331 -26.25 -39.50 27.70
CA GLU A 331 -27.62 -39.09 27.35
C GLU A 331 -27.93 -39.37 25.88
N GLU A 332 -29.09 -39.96 25.62
CA GLU A 332 -29.59 -40.20 24.26
C GLU A 332 -30.61 -39.12 23.86
N ILE A 333 -30.50 -38.66 22.62
CA ILE A 333 -31.43 -37.70 22.02
C ILE A 333 -31.94 -38.25 20.70
N GLN A 334 -33.20 -37.93 20.40
CA GLN A 334 -33.82 -38.28 19.12
C GLN A 334 -33.38 -37.30 18.03
N ILE A 335 -32.98 -37.83 16.88
CA ILE A 335 -32.74 -37.04 15.68
C ILE A 335 -34.01 -36.98 14.84
N LEU A 336 -34.46 -35.77 14.54
CA LEU A 336 -35.67 -35.52 13.77
C LEU A 336 -35.41 -35.75 12.28
N ASN A 337 -34.36 -35.11 11.76
CA ASN A 337 -33.89 -35.25 10.38
C ASN A 337 -32.38 -35.03 10.27
N PHE A 338 -31.84 -35.42 9.11
CA PHE A 338 -30.48 -35.10 8.68
C PHE A 338 -30.55 -34.29 7.39
N GLU A 339 -29.62 -33.37 7.22
CA GLU A 339 -29.49 -32.59 5.99
C GLU A 339 -28.03 -32.47 5.59
N THR A 340 -27.83 -32.29 4.28
CA THR A 340 -26.53 -31.84 3.77
C THR A 340 -26.47 -30.32 3.83
N GLN A 341 -25.38 -29.78 4.35
CA GLN A 341 -25.08 -28.36 4.32
C GLN A 341 -23.99 -28.11 3.29
N GLU A 342 -24.27 -27.30 2.29
CA GLU A 342 -23.26 -26.81 1.36
C GLU A 342 -22.24 -25.91 2.08
N VAL A 343 -20.97 -26.23 1.91
CA VAL A 343 -19.83 -25.42 2.33
C VAL A 343 -19.15 -24.91 1.06
N LYS A 344 -19.38 -23.63 0.76
CA LYS A 344 -18.78 -22.99 -0.40
C LYS A 344 -17.29 -22.74 -0.14
N LYS A 345 -16.44 -23.28 -1.02
CA LYS A 345 -15.04 -22.84 -1.13
C LYS A 345 -15.05 -21.45 -1.74
N ASN A 346 -14.80 -20.46 -0.90
CA ASN A 346 -14.76 -19.07 -1.34
C ASN A 346 -13.44 -18.79 -2.05
N ALA A 347 -13.52 -18.03 -3.14
CA ALA A 347 -12.34 -17.41 -3.73
C ALA A 347 -11.65 -16.53 -2.67
N PRO A 348 -10.33 -16.29 -2.76
CA PRO A 348 -9.71 -15.27 -1.92
C PRO A 348 -10.42 -13.94 -2.13
N SER A 349 -10.65 -13.20 -1.05
CA SER A 349 -11.39 -11.93 -1.13
C SER A 349 -10.60 -10.88 -1.91
N SER A 350 -11.29 -10.06 -2.71
CA SER A 350 -10.66 -8.85 -3.28
C SER A 350 -10.09 -7.99 -2.17
N TYR A 351 -8.98 -7.30 -2.45
CA TYR A 351 -8.46 -6.33 -1.51
C TYR A 351 -9.46 -5.18 -1.37
N LYS A 352 -9.60 -4.69 -0.14
CA LYS A 352 -10.46 -3.57 0.18
C LYS A 352 -9.57 -2.39 0.52
N GLU A 353 -10.02 -1.19 0.23
CA GLU A 353 -9.30 0.03 0.64
C GLU A 353 -8.96 0.00 2.13
N SER A 354 -9.91 -0.39 2.98
CA SER A 354 -9.76 -0.41 4.43
C SER A 354 -8.61 -1.29 4.91
N ASN A 355 -8.48 -2.52 4.40
CA ASN A 355 -7.44 -3.44 4.85
C ASN A 355 -6.17 -3.45 3.97
N PHE A 356 -6.12 -2.59 2.95
CA PHE A 356 -5.02 -2.58 1.99
C PHE A 356 -3.69 -2.25 2.65
N ILE A 357 -3.68 -1.32 3.59
CA ILE A 357 -2.46 -0.89 4.26
C ILE A 357 -1.92 -1.96 5.20
N MET A 358 -2.80 -2.67 5.92
CA MET A 358 -2.41 -3.82 6.73
C MET A 358 -1.80 -4.92 5.85
N LEU A 359 -2.31 -5.13 4.63
CA LEU A 359 -1.69 -6.04 3.67
C LEU A 359 -0.28 -5.58 3.29
N LEU A 360 -0.08 -4.30 2.97
CA LEU A 360 1.24 -3.77 2.62
C LEU A 360 2.24 -3.96 3.75
N GLU A 361 1.84 -3.63 4.98
CA GLU A 361 2.64 -3.82 6.17
C GLU A 361 2.99 -5.29 6.41
N LYS A 362 2.01 -6.20 6.32
CA LYS A 362 2.23 -7.65 6.49
C LYS A 362 3.21 -8.21 5.46
N ASN A 363 3.21 -7.67 4.24
CA ASN A 363 4.13 -8.07 3.17
C ASN A 363 5.43 -7.23 3.17
N LYS A 364 5.64 -6.35 4.16
CA LYS A 364 6.82 -5.47 4.29
C LYS A 364 7.04 -4.56 3.08
N ILE A 365 5.96 -4.13 2.42
CA ILE A 365 5.97 -3.27 1.24
C ILE A 365 5.71 -1.82 1.65
N GLY A 366 6.77 -1.02 1.77
CA GLY A 366 6.68 0.38 2.18
C GLY A 366 6.79 0.60 3.69
N ARG A 367 6.34 1.77 4.17
CA ARG A 367 6.42 2.22 5.57
C ARG A 367 5.17 3.03 5.96
N PRO A 368 4.88 3.26 7.26
CA PRO A 368 3.74 4.06 7.71
C PRO A 368 3.61 5.42 7.04
N SER A 369 4.75 6.06 6.74
CA SER A 369 4.81 7.36 6.06
C SER A 369 4.40 7.30 4.59
N THR A 370 4.39 6.13 3.96
CA THR A 370 4.17 5.99 2.53
C THR A 370 2.92 5.21 2.15
N TYR A 371 2.37 4.39 3.06
CA TYR A 371 1.19 3.55 2.78
C TYR A 371 0.01 4.33 2.19
N ALA A 372 -0.34 5.48 2.78
CA ALA A 372 -1.47 6.30 2.36
C ALA A 372 -1.29 6.91 0.96
N THR A 373 -0.07 6.91 0.41
CA THR A 373 0.21 7.51 -0.90
C THR A 373 0.06 6.52 -2.07
N TYR A 374 0.25 5.22 -1.83
CA TYR A 374 0.35 4.25 -2.92
C TYR A 374 -0.98 4.01 -3.62
N LEU A 375 -2.07 3.88 -2.87
CA LEU A 375 -3.39 3.65 -3.47
C LEU A 375 -3.86 4.86 -4.30
N PRO A 376 -3.79 6.12 -3.82
CA PRO A 376 -4.06 7.29 -4.65
C PRO A 376 -3.22 7.36 -5.92
N ILE A 377 -1.92 7.07 -5.85
CA ILE A 377 -1.05 7.06 -7.03
C ILE A 377 -1.53 6.02 -8.05
N LEU A 378 -1.85 4.81 -7.63
CA LEU A 378 -2.32 3.77 -8.55
C LEU A 378 -3.67 4.14 -9.21
N LEU A 379 -4.56 4.81 -8.48
CA LEU A 379 -5.83 5.34 -9.00
C LEU A 379 -5.58 6.46 -10.02
N GLU A 380 -4.77 7.46 -9.69
CA GLU A 380 -4.43 8.60 -10.55
C GLU A 380 -3.82 8.14 -11.88
N ARG A 381 -2.98 7.09 -11.84
CA ARG A 381 -2.33 6.52 -13.04
C ARG A 381 -3.24 5.62 -13.87
N GLY A 382 -4.47 5.37 -13.39
CA GLY A 382 -5.46 4.50 -14.05
C GLY A 382 -5.08 3.02 -14.05
N TYR A 383 -4.27 2.58 -13.08
CA TYR A 383 -3.89 1.16 -12.96
C TYR A 383 -4.91 0.34 -12.19
N ILE A 384 -5.68 1.00 -11.34
CA ILE A 384 -6.74 0.39 -10.54
C ILE A 384 -7.97 1.30 -10.54
N THR A 385 -9.10 0.74 -10.16
CA THR A 385 -10.33 1.44 -9.82
C THR A 385 -10.81 0.99 -8.45
N LEU A 386 -11.61 1.85 -7.80
CA LEU A 386 -12.37 1.48 -6.61
C LEU A 386 -13.82 1.22 -7.03
N GLU A 387 -14.31 0.03 -6.76
CA GLU A 387 -15.73 -0.30 -6.94
C GLU A 387 -16.42 -0.36 -5.59
N LYS A 388 -17.59 0.25 -5.48
CA LYS A 388 -18.37 0.26 -4.24
C LYS A 388 -19.13 -1.06 -4.11
N LYS A 389 -18.89 -1.80 -3.03
CA LYS A 389 -19.61 -3.02 -2.67
C LYS A 389 -20.20 -2.86 -1.26
N GLY A 390 -21.45 -2.39 -1.21
CA GLY A 390 -22.09 -2.01 0.06
C GLY A 390 -21.47 -0.77 0.67
N LYS A 391 -20.96 -0.87 1.90
CA LYS A 391 -20.22 0.20 2.61
C LYS A 391 -18.71 0.21 2.29
N GLU A 392 -18.20 -0.79 1.58
CA GLU A 392 -16.76 -0.96 1.35
C GLU A 392 -16.36 -0.63 -0.08
N HIS A 393 -15.12 -0.18 -0.27
CA HIS A 393 -14.50 -0.04 -1.58
C HIS A 393 -13.57 -1.22 -1.85
N ILE A 394 -13.86 -1.98 -2.91
CA ILE A 394 -12.98 -3.04 -3.41
C ILE A 394 -12.02 -2.48 -4.45
N ILE A 395 -10.78 -2.95 -4.43
CA ILE A 395 -9.74 -2.53 -5.35
C ILE A 395 -9.72 -3.50 -6.53
N VAL A 396 -9.91 -2.99 -7.73
CA VAL A 396 -9.95 -3.77 -8.97
C VAL A 396 -8.85 -3.27 -9.92
N PRO A 397 -8.00 -4.16 -10.48
CA PRO A 397 -7.00 -3.72 -11.46
C PRO A 397 -7.66 -3.43 -12.80
N THR A 398 -7.23 -2.36 -13.47
CA THR A 398 -7.66 -2.06 -14.84
C THR A 398 -6.91 -2.93 -15.84
N GLN A 399 -7.40 -3.00 -17.08
CA GLN A 399 -6.68 -3.67 -18.18
C GLN A 399 -5.29 -3.09 -18.41
N LYS A 400 -5.12 -1.78 -18.21
CA LYS A 400 -3.82 -1.11 -18.25
C LYS A 400 -2.89 -1.64 -17.17
N GLY A 401 -3.37 -1.76 -15.93
CA GLY A 401 -2.61 -2.29 -14.80
C GLY A 401 -2.20 -3.76 -15.00
N ILE A 402 -3.13 -4.60 -15.47
CA ILE A 402 -2.87 -6.01 -15.77
C ILE A 402 -1.77 -6.16 -16.82
N LYS A 403 -1.93 -5.52 -17.99
CA LYS A 403 -0.95 -5.58 -19.08
C LYS A 403 0.44 -5.12 -18.65
N LEU A 404 0.52 -4.04 -17.87
CA LEU A 404 1.80 -3.53 -17.36
C LEU A 404 2.48 -4.58 -16.47
N VAL A 405 1.76 -5.16 -15.52
CA VAL A 405 2.31 -6.18 -14.61
C VAL A 405 2.77 -7.42 -15.37
N GLU A 406 2.00 -7.91 -16.34
CA GLU A 406 2.35 -9.09 -17.14
C GLU A 406 3.66 -8.89 -17.90
N MET A 407 3.80 -7.77 -18.58
CA MET A 407 5.02 -7.44 -19.33
C MET A 407 6.22 -7.24 -18.40
N LEU A 408 6.04 -6.57 -17.25
CA LEU A 408 7.12 -6.39 -16.28
C LEU A 408 7.54 -7.72 -15.65
N LYS A 409 6.63 -8.65 -15.41
CA LYS A 409 6.97 -10.00 -14.95
C LYS A 409 7.86 -10.76 -15.93
N GLU A 410 7.64 -10.56 -17.24
CA GLU A 410 8.44 -11.19 -18.29
C GLU A 410 9.83 -10.55 -18.42
N LYS A 411 9.92 -9.21 -18.41
CA LYS A 411 11.14 -8.48 -18.80
C LYS A 411 11.94 -7.91 -17.62
N GLU A 412 11.30 -7.61 -16.50
CA GLU A 412 11.89 -6.91 -15.34
C GLU A 412 11.34 -7.48 -14.04
N SER A 413 11.30 -8.81 -13.89
CA SER A 413 10.58 -9.48 -12.80
C SER A 413 10.89 -8.91 -11.41
N TRP A 414 12.15 -8.51 -11.18
CA TRP A 414 12.64 -7.91 -9.93
C TRP A 414 11.81 -6.72 -9.42
N ILE A 415 11.24 -5.88 -10.29
CA ILE A 415 10.46 -4.69 -9.88
C ILE A 415 9.03 -5.06 -9.46
N THR A 416 8.58 -6.28 -9.78
CA THR A 416 7.23 -6.77 -9.44
C THR A 416 7.20 -7.61 -8.15
N LEU A 417 8.36 -7.95 -7.61
CA LEU A 417 8.53 -8.80 -6.42
C LEU A 417 8.57 -7.96 -5.14
N SER A 418 7.81 -8.39 -4.13
CA SER A 418 7.81 -7.78 -2.79
C SER A 418 9.16 -7.90 -2.09
N GLU A 419 9.85 -9.01 -2.32
CA GLU A 419 11.07 -9.39 -1.61
C GLU A 419 12.18 -8.36 -1.86
N PHE A 420 12.35 -7.95 -3.12
CA PHE A 420 13.32 -6.93 -3.48
C PHE A 420 12.97 -5.57 -2.86
N THR A 421 11.70 -5.20 -2.85
CA THR A 421 11.26 -3.94 -2.23
C THR A 421 11.48 -3.97 -0.72
N ALA A 422 11.19 -5.08 -0.05
CA ALA A 422 11.44 -5.26 1.37
C ALA A 422 12.94 -5.22 1.72
N GLU A 423 13.79 -5.86 0.91
CA GLU A 423 15.25 -5.82 1.05
C GLU A 423 15.79 -4.40 0.91
N MET A 424 15.31 -3.65 -0.10
CA MET A 424 15.68 -2.25 -0.29
C MET A 424 15.24 -1.38 0.87
N GLU A 425 14.05 -1.59 1.44
CA GLU A 425 13.66 -0.87 2.65
C GLU A 425 14.52 -1.24 3.86
N ASN A 426 14.96 -2.50 3.99
CA ASN A 426 15.90 -2.91 5.04
C ASN A 426 17.27 -2.22 4.89
N VAL A 427 17.77 -2.05 3.67
CA VAL A 427 19.00 -1.27 3.43
C VAL A 427 18.85 0.17 3.92
N LEU A 428 17.67 0.78 3.72
CA LEU A 428 17.40 2.13 4.25
C LEU A 428 17.40 2.17 5.78
N ASP A 429 16.93 1.11 6.45
CA ASP A 429 16.99 0.97 7.92
C ASP A 429 18.45 0.80 8.39
N LEU A 430 19.27 0.06 7.65
CA LEU A 430 20.69 -0.09 7.97
C LEU A 430 21.46 1.23 7.78
N ILE A 431 21.05 2.09 6.84
CA ILE A 431 21.59 3.45 6.71
C ILE A 431 21.23 4.31 7.92
N THR A 432 20.01 4.23 8.47
CA THR A 432 19.65 4.99 9.68
C THR A 432 20.46 4.54 10.90
N LYS A 433 20.82 3.27 10.98
CA LYS A 433 21.74 2.74 12.01
C LYS A 433 23.20 3.13 11.77
N GLY A 434 23.56 3.46 10.53
CA GLY A 434 24.93 3.78 10.10
C GLY A 434 25.77 2.54 9.79
N GLU A 435 25.12 1.41 9.55
CA GLU A 435 25.75 0.14 9.15
C GLU A 435 26.03 0.10 7.64
N LEU A 436 25.22 0.82 6.84
CA LEU A 436 25.38 0.98 5.39
C LEU A 436 25.35 2.46 4.99
N GLY A 437 25.78 2.75 3.77
CA GLY A 437 25.79 4.10 3.19
C GLY A 437 24.86 4.27 1.99
N TYR A 438 24.69 5.52 1.57
CA TYR A 438 23.88 5.93 0.41
C TYR A 438 24.19 5.11 -0.86
N LEU A 439 25.47 4.84 -1.14
CA LEU A 439 25.88 4.11 -2.35
C LEU A 439 25.54 2.62 -2.30
N ASP A 440 25.43 2.03 -1.11
CA ASP A 440 25.03 0.63 -0.93
C ASP A 440 23.57 0.40 -1.33
N PHE A 441 22.73 1.44 -1.24
CA PHE A 441 21.38 1.44 -1.77
C PHE A 441 21.33 1.70 -3.28
N ILE A 442 22.07 2.69 -3.76
CA ILE A 442 21.96 3.16 -5.17
C ILE A 442 22.59 2.18 -6.16
N LYS A 443 23.76 1.61 -5.86
CA LYS A 443 24.48 0.75 -6.82
C LYS A 443 23.71 -0.51 -7.21
N PRO A 444 23.16 -1.32 -6.28
CA PRO A 444 22.41 -2.52 -6.64
C PRO A 444 21.15 -2.19 -7.45
N LEU A 445 20.45 -1.12 -7.07
CA LEU A 445 19.28 -0.64 -7.79
C LEU A 445 19.64 -0.25 -9.23
N HIS A 446 20.70 0.55 -9.40
CA HIS A 446 21.18 0.96 -10.70
C HIS A 446 21.61 -0.22 -11.58
N GLN A 447 22.28 -1.22 -11.01
CA GLN A 447 22.69 -2.44 -11.74
C GLN A 447 21.50 -3.22 -12.30
N LYS A 448 20.39 -3.34 -11.54
CA LYS A 448 19.19 -4.07 -11.99
C LYS A 448 18.53 -3.44 -13.22
N MET A 449 18.63 -2.13 -13.38
CA MET A 449 17.98 -1.42 -14.49
C MET A 449 18.76 -1.47 -15.81
N GLY A 450 19.97 -2.03 -15.80
CA GLY A 450 20.77 -2.25 -17.02
C GLY A 450 20.95 -0.97 -17.84
N PHE A 451 21.89 -0.11 -17.45
CA PHE A 451 22.18 1.07 -18.24
C PHE A 451 22.81 0.66 -19.58
N ALA A 452 22.10 0.85 -20.68
CA ALA A 452 22.73 0.92 -21.99
C ALA A 452 23.65 2.14 -21.96
N LYS A 453 24.96 1.96 -22.21
CA LYS A 453 25.84 3.10 -22.44
C LYS A 453 25.15 4.00 -23.48
N ILE A 454 25.01 5.30 -23.19
CA ILE A 454 24.46 6.31 -24.12
C ILE A 454 25.36 6.50 -25.38
N ASN A 455 26.32 5.60 -25.61
CA ASN A 455 27.24 5.61 -26.74
C ASN A 455 26.95 4.49 -27.74
N SER A 456 25.67 4.15 -28.00
CA SER A 456 25.33 3.69 -29.34
C SER A 456 24.73 4.89 -30.04
N SER A 457 25.57 5.76 -30.61
CA SER A 457 25.01 6.73 -31.53
C SER A 457 24.32 5.94 -32.65
N LYS A 458 23.19 6.45 -33.13
CA LYS A 458 22.49 5.81 -34.25
C LYS A 458 23.40 5.85 -35.49
N PRO A 459 23.23 4.94 -36.46
CA PRO A 459 23.91 5.10 -37.74
C PRO A 459 23.53 6.45 -38.37
N PRO A 460 24.46 7.13 -39.07
CA PRO A 460 24.16 8.34 -39.79
C PRO A 460 23.11 8.10 -40.88
N SER A 461 22.36 9.14 -41.25
CA SER A 461 21.42 9.04 -42.38
C SER A 461 22.17 8.88 -43.72
N GLN A 462 21.51 8.26 -44.70
CA GLN A 462 22.08 8.07 -46.05
C GLN A 462 22.59 9.40 -46.65
N ASN A 463 21.81 10.47 -46.52
CA ASN A 463 22.20 11.80 -47.00
C ASN A 463 23.46 12.35 -46.31
N GLN A 464 23.69 12.03 -45.04
CA GLN A 464 24.91 12.44 -44.33
C GLN A 464 26.12 11.64 -44.79
N ILE A 465 25.95 10.34 -45.04
CA ILE A 465 26.99 9.47 -45.56
C ILE A 465 27.40 9.93 -46.97
N GLU A 466 26.44 10.15 -47.86
CA GLU A 466 26.69 10.67 -49.22
C GLU A 466 27.41 12.02 -49.19
N TYR A 467 27.02 12.89 -48.26
CA TYR A 467 27.65 14.19 -48.10
C TYR A 467 29.08 14.10 -47.54
N LEU A 468 29.33 13.19 -46.60
CA LEU A 468 30.66 12.91 -46.08
C LEU A 468 31.56 12.32 -47.16
N GLU A 469 31.08 11.35 -47.95
CA GLU A 469 31.80 10.74 -49.08
C GLU A 469 32.20 11.78 -50.13
N LYS A 470 31.30 12.71 -50.44
CA LYS A 470 31.59 13.81 -51.36
C LYS A 470 32.74 14.69 -50.82
N LEU A 471 32.65 15.14 -49.57
CA LEU A 471 33.67 16.00 -48.96
C LEU A 471 35.02 15.29 -48.82
N ALA A 472 35.00 14.01 -48.45
CA ALA A 472 36.19 13.18 -48.30
C ALA A 472 36.88 12.96 -49.64
N LYS A 473 36.11 12.73 -50.72
CA LYS A 473 36.65 12.60 -52.08
C LYS A 473 37.25 13.89 -52.62
N GLU A 474 36.64 15.04 -52.33
CA GLU A 474 37.16 16.36 -52.74
C GLU A 474 38.48 16.74 -52.05
N GLN A 475 38.76 16.16 -50.88
CA GLN A 475 39.95 16.46 -50.07
C GLN A 475 40.91 15.27 -49.93
N GLU A 476 40.67 14.18 -50.69
CA GLU A 476 41.46 12.94 -50.66
C GLU A 476 41.66 12.37 -49.24
N VAL A 477 40.61 12.39 -48.42
CA VAL A 477 40.63 11.86 -47.04
C VAL A 477 39.92 10.52 -46.99
N GLU A 478 40.56 9.51 -46.39
CA GLU A 478 39.89 8.23 -46.13
C GLU A 478 38.86 8.35 -45.00
N ILE A 479 37.69 7.75 -45.20
CA ILE A 479 36.62 7.74 -44.20
C ILE A 479 36.82 6.54 -43.27
N PRO A 480 36.98 6.75 -41.94
CA PRO A 480 37.03 5.65 -40.98
C PRO A 480 35.73 4.85 -40.99
N LYS A 481 35.80 3.52 -40.82
CA LYS A 481 34.62 2.64 -40.82
C LYS A 481 33.59 3.06 -39.78
N GLU A 482 34.05 3.55 -38.64
CA GLU A 482 33.23 4.03 -37.54
C GLU A 482 32.34 5.21 -37.95
N ALA A 483 32.74 6.02 -38.93
CA ALA A 483 31.95 7.15 -39.42
C ALA A 483 30.73 6.72 -40.25
N TYR A 484 30.67 5.47 -40.71
CA TYR A 484 29.50 4.88 -41.37
C TYR A 484 28.50 4.28 -40.38
N GLU A 485 28.96 3.96 -39.17
CA GLU A 485 28.17 3.25 -38.15
C GLU A 485 27.74 4.19 -37.01
N ASP A 486 28.47 5.29 -36.79
CA ASP A 486 28.26 6.24 -35.70
C ASP A 486 27.96 7.67 -36.22
N PHE A 487 26.75 8.15 -35.95
CA PHE A 487 26.28 9.51 -36.31
C PHE A 487 27.18 10.62 -35.77
N GLN A 488 27.71 10.49 -34.56
CA GLN A 488 28.50 11.53 -33.93
C GLN A 488 29.89 11.62 -34.57
N VAL A 489 30.50 10.48 -34.86
CA VAL A 489 31.77 10.38 -35.60
C VAL A 489 31.61 10.95 -37.00
N CYS A 490 30.53 10.58 -37.71
CA CYS A 490 30.19 11.12 -39.04
C CYS A 490 30.05 12.64 -39.01
N THR A 491 29.27 13.18 -38.07
CA THR A 491 29.00 14.62 -37.96
C THR A 491 30.26 15.42 -37.63
N ASN A 492 31.11 14.89 -36.75
CA ASN A 492 32.37 15.53 -36.39
C ASN A 492 33.34 15.55 -37.58
N LEU A 493 33.41 14.47 -38.36
CA LEU A 493 34.27 14.39 -39.54
C LEU A 493 33.80 15.33 -40.65
N ILE A 494 32.49 15.40 -40.93
CA ILE A 494 31.89 16.38 -41.84
C ILE A 494 32.26 17.81 -41.42
N THR A 495 32.16 18.10 -40.11
CA THR A 495 32.44 19.44 -39.57
C THR A 495 33.92 19.81 -39.73
N LYS A 496 34.82 18.84 -39.52
CA LYS A 496 36.26 19.02 -39.73
C LYS A 496 36.59 19.28 -41.20
N LEU A 497 36.11 18.44 -42.10
CA LEU A 497 36.32 18.59 -43.56
C LEU A 497 35.73 19.90 -44.09
N LYS A 498 34.59 20.36 -43.55
CA LYS A 498 34.02 21.68 -43.87
C LYS A 498 34.89 22.86 -43.42
N LYS A 499 35.66 22.68 -42.36
CA LYS A 499 36.54 23.73 -41.84
C LYS A 499 37.80 23.87 -42.71
N ASP A 500 38.24 22.76 -43.30
CA ASP A 500 39.44 22.67 -44.13
C ASP A 500 39.13 22.86 -45.64
N SER A 501 37.86 22.89 -46.05
CA SER A 501 37.44 23.16 -47.43
C SER A 501 37.66 24.62 -47.85
N LYS A 502 38.03 24.83 -49.13
CA LYS A 502 38.14 26.17 -49.74
C LYS A 502 36.80 26.95 -49.63
N PRO A 503 36.85 28.29 -49.51
CA PRO A 503 35.64 29.12 -49.43
C PRO A 503 34.72 28.83 -50.61
N THR A 504 33.42 28.65 -50.34
CA THR A 504 32.45 28.41 -51.40
C THR A 504 32.17 29.75 -52.09
N PRO A 505 32.36 29.88 -53.41
CA PRO A 505 32.05 31.13 -54.10
C PRO A 505 30.55 31.44 -54.00
N PRO A 506 30.16 32.70 -53.76
CA PRO A 506 28.76 33.10 -53.73
C PRO A 506 28.13 32.98 -55.11
N SER A 507 26.81 32.79 -55.15
CA SER A 507 26.07 32.77 -56.42
C SER A 507 26.09 34.15 -57.10
N GLU A 508 26.01 34.18 -58.43
CA GLU A 508 25.96 35.45 -59.18
C GLU A 508 24.85 36.39 -58.72
N LYS A 509 23.70 35.85 -58.30
CA LYS A 509 22.58 36.64 -57.74
C LYS A 509 22.97 37.33 -56.45
N GLN A 510 23.74 36.66 -55.58
CA GLN A 510 24.17 37.23 -54.31
C GLN A 510 25.28 38.27 -54.49
N ILE A 511 26.20 38.04 -55.43
CA ILE A 511 27.24 39.02 -55.79
C ILE A 511 26.56 40.31 -56.29
N LYS A 512 25.61 40.19 -57.24
CA LYS A 512 24.83 41.33 -57.74
C LYS A 512 24.03 42.03 -56.65
N PHE A 513 23.47 41.27 -55.71
CA PHE A 513 22.71 41.83 -54.60
C PHE A 513 23.60 42.61 -53.63
N VAL A 514 24.78 42.10 -53.29
CA VAL A 514 25.79 42.77 -52.47
C VAL A 514 26.30 44.05 -53.14
N GLU A 515 26.58 44.00 -54.44
CA GLU A 515 26.99 45.16 -55.25
C GLU A 515 25.90 46.24 -55.27
N SER A 516 24.65 45.85 -55.54
CA SER A 516 23.51 46.76 -55.53
C SER A 516 23.25 47.37 -54.15
N LEU A 517 23.39 46.58 -53.08
CA LEU A 517 23.21 47.05 -51.71
C LEU A 517 24.32 48.02 -51.30
N ALA A 518 25.56 47.74 -51.69
CA ALA A 518 26.70 48.61 -51.45
C ALA A 518 26.55 49.96 -52.17
N GLU A 519 26.13 49.93 -53.44
CA GLU A 519 25.88 51.14 -54.23
C GLU A 519 24.73 51.98 -53.65
N LYS A 520 23.60 51.36 -53.34
CA LYS A 520 22.41 52.04 -52.78
C LYS A 520 22.71 52.76 -51.47
N HIS A 521 23.54 52.18 -50.61
CA HIS A 521 23.85 52.72 -49.29
C HIS A 521 25.24 53.38 -49.20
N LYS A 522 25.93 53.56 -50.34
CA LYS A 522 27.29 54.12 -50.44
C LYS A 522 28.31 53.46 -49.49
N LEU A 523 28.29 52.13 -49.43
CA LEU A 523 29.17 51.30 -48.61
C LEU A 523 30.31 50.73 -49.44
N GLU A 524 31.50 50.56 -48.85
CA GLU A 524 32.59 49.84 -49.51
C GLU A 524 32.31 48.34 -49.57
N LEU A 525 32.66 47.73 -50.69
CA LEU A 525 32.52 46.29 -50.88
C LEU A 525 33.57 45.54 -50.06
N PRO A 526 33.19 44.48 -49.32
CA PRO A 526 34.13 43.74 -48.50
C PRO A 526 35.11 42.95 -49.39
N LYS A 527 36.39 42.94 -49.01
CA LYS A 527 37.42 42.19 -49.76
C LYS A 527 37.09 40.69 -49.78
N GLY A 528 37.25 40.05 -50.93
CA GLY A 528 36.95 38.63 -51.10
C GLY A 528 35.45 38.30 -51.29
N TYR A 529 34.56 39.29 -51.42
CA TYR A 529 33.12 39.04 -51.55
C TYR A 529 32.75 38.20 -52.78
N LYS A 530 33.58 38.16 -53.82
CA LYS A 530 33.34 37.31 -55.01
C LYS A 530 33.82 35.86 -54.83
N GLU A 531 34.58 35.59 -53.78
CA GLU A 531 35.32 34.33 -53.58
C GLU A 531 34.75 33.55 -52.39
N ASP A 532 34.19 34.24 -51.39
CA ASP A 532 33.60 33.62 -50.21
C ASP A 532 32.15 34.06 -49.97
N TYR A 533 31.24 33.09 -50.04
CA TYR A 533 29.83 33.24 -49.74
C TYR A 533 29.57 33.84 -48.36
N LYS A 534 30.37 33.48 -47.35
CA LYS A 534 30.17 33.98 -45.98
C LYS A 534 30.35 35.49 -45.90
N ILE A 535 31.34 36.02 -46.62
CA ILE A 535 31.60 37.46 -46.72
C ILE A 535 30.39 38.17 -47.34
N CYS A 536 29.81 37.62 -48.41
CA CYS A 536 28.56 38.12 -48.99
C CYS A 536 27.39 38.06 -48.00
N SER A 537 27.18 36.93 -47.33
CA SER A 537 26.05 36.70 -46.42
C SER A 537 26.11 37.62 -45.20
N GLU A 538 27.28 37.83 -44.61
CA GLU A 538 27.47 38.75 -43.49
C GLU A 538 27.23 40.21 -43.91
N PHE A 539 27.73 40.61 -45.09
CA PHE A 539 27.49 41.96 -45.62
C PHE A 539 26.01 42.23 -45.88
N ILE A 540 25.30 41.28 -46.48
CA ILE A 540 23.85 41.34 -46.67
C ILE A 540 23.15 41.44 -45.32
N SER A 541 23.45 40.54 -44.38
CA SER A 541 22.76 40.48 -43.08
C SER A 541 22.92 41.76 -42.26
N LYS A 542 24.10 42.38 -42.33
CA LYS A 542 24.43 43.61 -41.61
C LYS A 542 23.79 44.86 -42.22
N ASN A 543 23.56 44.87 -43.53
CA ASN A 543 23.18 46.09 -44.26
C ASN A 543 21.80 46.02 -44.94
N ALA A 544 21.17 44.85 -45.07
CA ALA A 544 19.86 44.71 -45.70
C ALA A 544 18.68 45.27 -44.87
N LYS A 545 18.92 45.60 -43.59
CA LYS A 545 17.96 46.27 -42.70
C LYS A 545 18.19 47.78 -42.56
N LYS A 546 19.24 48.33 -43.18
CA LYS A 546 19.48 49.77 -43.30
C LYS A 546 18.88 50.28 -44.61
#